data_AF-A0A7S3F9S7-F1
#
_entry.id   AF-A0A7S3F9S7-F1
#
_cell.length_a   1.000
_cell.length_b   1.000
_cell.length_c   1.000
_cell.angle_alpha   90.00
_cell.angle_beta   90.00
_cell.angle_gamma   90.00
#
_symmetry.space_group_name_H-M   'P 1'
#
loop_
_entity.id
_entity.type
_entity.pdbx_description
1 polymer ?
#
loop_
_entity_poly.entity_id
_entity_poly.type
_entity_poly.pdbx_seq_one_letter_code
_entity_poly.pdbx_strand_id
1 'polypeptide(L)'
;MLLAYWELLLACCTIFIVVVFSSRPRLVGGVLFAGCAILVHLILLQQKVVGSFGGHFLPGTLIVRVGRVVLQSEEGGLVHIPFAFAVVGATGFGLIIVGELVTAGISHFYNWVHLMMYSVGAALSLSMGMEDVTARTKSRVAAVRVRNLRAVCDPLLLAASGALQWTHVHDQLPMAVMMHTTLGKLLVTLAAVQLLSSLAHERSPANGGACTILRILHASCWTINGIWLILIGVLLYINHEDEGDWGLMNVIAAHGIKPKTDDEAAGVFLVLDVLLTVLLTSTGLLLAADQGGGRGGGRGEQDVEQDMDGVSVVEDLLPESQTNQKR
;
A
#
# COMPACT_ATOMS: atom_id res chain seq x y z
N MET A 1 -26.56 -17.14 13.10
CA MET A 1 -25.12 -17.34 12.79
C MET A 1 -24.81 -16.91 11.36
N LEU A 2 -25.34 -17.57 10.32
CA LEU A 2 -25.19 -17.14 8.91
C LEU A 2 -25.52 -15.66 8.62
N LEU A 3 -26.55 -15.11 9.25
CA LEU A 3 -26.96 -13.71 9.07
C LEU A 3 -25.89 -12.71 9.54
N ALA A 4 -25.24 -12.97 10.68
CA ALA A 4 -24.19 -12.11 11.23
C ALA A 4 -22.93 -12.08 10.33
N TYR A 5 -22.65 -13.15 9.59
CA TYR A 5 -21.55 -13.20 8.62
C TYR A 5 -21.81 -12.31 7.41
N TRP A 6 -23.04 -12.31 6.90
CA TRP A 6 -23.42 -11.44 5.79
C TRP A 6 -23.36 -9.97 6.22
N GLU A 7 -23.78 -9.65 7.45
CA GLU A 7 -23.65 -8.30 8.01
C GLU A 7 -22.18 -7.86 8.14
N LEU A 8 -21.30 -8.73 8.66
CA LEU A 8 -19.85 -8.46 8.76
C LEU A 8 -19.21 -8.28 7.38
N LEU A 9 -19.50 -9.17 6.42
CA LEU A 9 -19.01 -9.07 5.05
C LEU A 9 -19.51 -7.80 4.37
N LEU A 10 -20.78 -7.43 4.54
CA LEU A 10 -21.33 -6.18 4.02
C LEU A 10 -20.64 -4.96 4.63
N ALA A 11 -20.39 -4.96 5.95
CA ALA A 11 -19.65 -3.89 6.62
C ALA A 11 -18.21 -3.80 6.09
N CYS A 12 -17.53 -4.93 5.92
CA CYS A 12 -16.19 -5.01 5.33
C CYS A 12 -16.16 -4.51 3.88
N CYS A 13 -17.08 -4.97 3.03
CA CYS A 13 -17.24 -4.48 1.67
C CYS A 13 -17.50 -2.96 1.63
N THR A 14 -18.31 -2.44 2.55
CA THR A 14 -18.58 -1.01 2.66
C THR A 14 -17.32 -0.24 3.05
N ILE A 15 -16.59 -0.68 4.09
CA ILE A 15 -15.31 -0.07 4.50
C ILE A 15 -14.32 -0.10 3.33
N PHE A 16 -14.19 -1.24 2.67
CA PHE A 16 -13.33 -1.42 1.52
C PHE A 16 -13.67 -0.44 0.40
N ILE A 17 -14.93 -0.38 -0.04
CA ILE A 17 -15.39 0.53 -1.10
C ILE A 17 -15.12 1.98 -0.68
N VAL A 18 -15.45 2.36 0.54
CA VAL A 18 -15.26 3.72 1.04
C VAL A 18 -13.78 4.09 1.07
N VAL A 19 -12.91 3.24 1.61
CA VAL A 19 -11.47 3.51 1.70
C VAL A 19 -10.84 3.56 0.30
N VAL A 20 -11.16 2.59 -0.55
CA VAL A 20 -10.58 2.44 -1.89
C VAL A 20 -11.04 3.54 -2.84
N PHE A 21 -12.32 3.91 -2.85
CA PHE A 21 -12.88 4.85 -3.83
C PHE A 21 -13.01 6.29 -3.32
N SER A 22 -13.00 6.55 -2.01
CA SER A 22 -13.05 7.93 -1.49
C SER A 22 -11.85 8.76 -1.93
N SER A 23 -12.11 9.94 -2.51
CA SER A 23 -11.09 10.96 -2.79
C SER A 23 -10.80 11.84 -1.57
N ARG A 24 -11.55 11.69 -0.47
CA ARG A 24 -11.45 12.56 0.72
C ARG A 24 -10.58 11.90 1.80
N PRO A 25 -9.32 12.34 2.01
CA PRO A 25 -8.41 11.70 2.97
C PRO A 25 -8.90 11.77 4.42
N ARG A 26 -9.64 12.83 4.78
CA ARG A 26 -10.28 12.95 6.12
C ARG A 26 -11.36 11.90 6.35
N LEU A 27 -12.13 11.60 5.30
CA LEU A 27 -13.18 10.56 5.36
C LEU A 27 -12.54 9.18 5.46
N VAL A 28 -11.46 8.93 4.72
CA VAL A 28 -10.67 7.70 4.84
C VAL A 28 -10.10 7.55 6.25
N GLY A 29 -9.43 8.59 6.78
CA GLY A 29 -8.88 8.57 8.14
C GLY A 29 -9.96 8.37 9.22
N GLY A 30 -11.12 9.01 9.08
CA GLY A 30 -12.24 8.84 10.01
C GLY A 30 -12.85 7.44 9.97
N VAL A 31 -13.02 6.86 8.77
CA VAL A 31 -13.52 5.49 8.59
C VAL A 31 -12.53 4.46 9.11
N LEU A 32 -11.21 4.67 8.88
CA LEU A 32 -10.18 3.82 9.44
C LEU A 32 -10.12 3.91 10.97
N PHE A 33 -10.20 5.11 11.53
CA PHE A 33 -10.21 5.29 12.98
C PHE A 33 -11.45 4.66 13.62
N ALA A 34 -12.64 4.90 13.06
CA ALA A 34 -13.88 4.28 13.51
C ALA A 34 -13.84 2.76 13.33
N GLY A 35 -13.34 2.27 12.19
CA GLY A 35 -13.16 0.85 11.91
C GLY A 35 -12.20 0.18 12.87
N CYS A 36 -11.03 0.79 13.15
CA CYS A 36 -10.09 0.32 14.17
C CYS A 36 -10.70 0.35 15.57
N ALA A 37 -11.43 1.41 15.93
CA ALA A 37 -12.08 1.51 17.23
C ALA A 37 -13.17 0.44 17.40
N ILE A 38 -13.97 0.18 16.35
CA ILE A 38 -14.95 -0.91 16.32
C ILE A 38 -14.24 -2.26 16.40
N LEU A 39 -13.16 -2.47 15.66
CA LEU A 39 -12.40 -3.71 15.70
C LEU A 39 -11.80 -3.97 17.09
N VAL A 40 -11.18 -2.96 17.70
CA VAL A 40 -10.67 -3.01 19.09
C VAL A 40 -11.82 -3.23 20.08
N HIS A 41 -12.97 -2.59 19.89
CA HIS A 41 -14.15 -2.79 20.73
C HIS A 41 -14.72 -4.22 20.61
N LEU A 42 -14.78 -4.78 19.40
CA LEU A 42 -15.19 -6.16 19.13
C LEU A 42 -14.20 -7.17 19.72
N ILE A 43 -12.89 -6.89 19.64
CA ILE A 43 -11.83 -7.67 20.30
C ILE A 43 -12.01 -7.64 21.84
N LEU A 44 -12.43 -6.50 22.41
CA LEU A 44 -12.54 -6.30 23.86
C LEU A 44 -13.86 -6.79 24.48
N LEU A 45 -14.98 -6.88 23.73
CA LEU A 45 -16.33 -7.06 24.29
C LEU A 45 -17.00 -8.43 24.09
N GLN A 46 -16.24 -9.48 23.77
CA GLN A 46 -16.72 -10.86 23.54
C GLN A 46 -17.02 -11.21 22.09
N GLN A 47 -16.57 -12.43 21.74
CA GLN A 47 -16.69 -13.22 20.51
C GLN A 47 -15.42 -13.20 19.65
N LYS A 48 -14.67 -14.30 19.78
CA LYS A 48 -13.99 -15.18 18.80
C LYS A 48 -13.85 -14.80 17.31
N VAL A 49 -14.09 -13.56 16.91
CA VAL A 49 -13.62 -13.00 15.64
C VAL A 49 -12.18 -12.57 15.91
N VAL A 50 -11.28 -13.49 15.57
CA VAL A 50 -9.84 -13.53 15.84
C VAL A 50 -9.15 -12.23 15.48
N GLY A 51 -8.22 -11.78 16.31
CA GLY A 51 -7.23 -10.75 15.92
C GLY A 51 -6.59 -11.03 14.56
N SER A 52 -6.46 -12.29 14.15
CA SER A 52 -6.00 -12.72 12.83
C SER A 52 -6.86 -12.17 11.68
N PHE A 53 -8.19 -12.17 11.75
CA PHE A 53 -9.03 -11.60 10.67
C PHE A 53 -8.71 -10.11 10.45
N GLY A 54 -8.78 -9.33 11.52
CA GLY A 54 -8.53 -7.89 11.48
C GLY A 54 -7.09 -7.56 11.08
N GLY A 55 -6.13 -8.37 11.52
CA GLY A 55 -4.72 -8.30 11.17
C GLY A 55 -4.43 -8.50 9.68
N HIS A 56 -5.34 -9.12 8.93
CA HIS A 56 -5.22 -9.28 7.48
C HIS A 56 -6.11 -8.31 6.70
N PHE A 57 -7.37 -8.19 7.10
CA PHE A 57 -8.37 -7.39 6.39
C PHE A 57 -8.02 -5.90 6.33
N LEU A 58 -7.61 -5.33 7.47
CA LEU A 58 -7.34 -3.90 7.56
C LEU A 58 -6.05 -3.52 6.80
N PRO A 59 -4.90 -4.18 7.01
CA PRO A 59 -3.71 -3.93 6.19
C PRO A 59 -3.96 -4.18 4.71
N GLY A 60 -4.71 -5.23 4.36
CA GLY A 60 -5.09 -5.50 2.97
C GLY A 60 -5.84 -4.35 2.32
N THR A 61 -6.84 -3.80 3.02
CA THR A 61 -7.61 -2.62 2.55
C THR A 61 -6.72 -1.39 2.34
N LEU A 62 -5.79 -1.13 3.27
CA LEU A 62 -4.83 -0.04 3.17
C LEU A 62 -3.88 -0.22 1.98
N ILE A 63 -3.39 -1.44 1.78
CA ILE A 63 -2.51 -1.79 0.66
C ILE A 63 -3.22 -1.61 -0.70
N VAL A 64 -4.49 -2.00 -0.83
CA VAL A 64 -5.28 -1.71 -2.04
C VAL A 64 -5.36 -0.20 -2.28
N ARG A 65 -5.54 0.60 -1.21
CA ARG A 65 -5.55 2.06 -1.34
C ARG A 65 -4.21 2.63 -1.81
N VAL A 66 -3.08 2.05 -1.39
CA VAL A 66 -1.75 2.40 -1.89
C VAL A 66 -1.65 2.17 -3.40
N GLY A 67 -2.17 1.06 -3.92
CA GLY A 67 -2.24 0.80 -5.36
C GLY A 67 -2.90 1.96 -6.13
N ARG A 68 -4.03 2.47 -5.63
CA ARG A 68 -4.68 3.66 -6.22
C ARG A 68 -3.83 4.92 -6.12
N VAL A 69 -3.15 5.15 -4.99
CA VAL A 69 -2.24 6.31 -4.84
C VAL A 69 -1.12 6.25 -5.86
N VAL A 70 -0.54 5.07 -6.10
CA VAL A 70 0.50 4.86 -7.12
C VAL A 70 -0.04 5.20 -8.51
N LEU A 71 -1.24 4.74 -8.89
CA LEU A 71 -1.85 5.06 -10.19
C LEU A 71 -2.00 6.56 -10.42
N GLN A 72 -2.34 7.31 -9.36
CA GLN A 72 -2.58 8.74 -9.42
C GLN A 72 -1.30 9.58 -9.32
N SER A 73 -0.14 8.96 -9.08
CA SER A 73 1.12 9.68 -8.91
C SER A 73 1.81 9.98 -10.26
N GLU A 74 2.18 11.24 -10.45
CA GLU A 74 3.01 11.68 -11.59
C GLU A 74 4.51 11.47 -11.30
N GLU A 75 4.90 11.49 -10.03
CA GLU A 75 6.28 11.43 -9.54
C GLU A 75 6.86 10.00 -9.45
N GLY A 76 6.37 9.13 -10.33
CA GLY A 76 6.28 7.69 -10.15
C GLY A 76 7.53 6.93 -9.71
N GLY A 77 7.24 5.81 -9.06
CA GLY A 77 8.23 4.88 -8.50
C GLY A 77 8.00 4.64 -7.02
N LEU A 78 7.84 5.70 -6.23
CA LEU A 78 7.74 5.61 -4.78
C LEU A 78 6.37 6.01 -4.25
N VAL A 79 5.89 5.27 -3.25
CA VAL A 79 4.63 5.56 -2.57
C VAL A 79 4.82 6.75 -1.65
N HIS A 80 4.08 7.83 -1.85
CA HIS A 80 4.09 8.99 -0.95
C HIS A 80 2.80 9.07 -0.15
N ILE A 81 2.92 9.24 1.17
CA ILE A 81 1.78 9.52 2.06
C ILE A 81 2.10 10.71 2.98
N PRO A 82 1.08 11.46 3.43
CA PRO A 82 1.25 12.44 4.50
C PRO A 82 1.94 11.84 5.72
N PHE A 83 2.89 12.57 6.32
CA PHE A 83 3.70 12.08 7.44
C PHE A 83 2.84 11.67 8.65
N ALA A 84 1.70 12.34 8.87
CA ALA A 84 0.77 11.96 9.92
C ALA A 84 0.24 10.52 9.75
N PHE A 85 -0.06 10.09 8.52
CA PHE A 85 -0.50 8.71 8.25
C PHE A 85 0.65 7.71 8.38
N ALA A 86 1.87 8.10 7.99
CA ALA A 86 3.07 7.30 8.23
C ALA A 86 3.28 7.02 9.71
N VAL A 87 3.13 8.03 10.57
CA VAL A 87 3.23 7.90 12.03
C VAL A 87 2.13 7.01 12.59
N VAL A 88 0.88 7.16 12.13
CA VAL A 88 -0.23 6.28 12.53
C VAL A 88 0.07 4.83 12.17
N GLY A 89 0.54 4.56 10.94
CA GLY A 89 0.92 3.22 10.51
C GLY A 89 2.03 2.61 11.37
N ALA A 90 3.11 3.38 11.59
CA ALA A 90 4.23 2.94 12.43
C ALA A 90 3.81 2.70 13.89
N THR A 91 2.94 3.55 14.44
CA THR A 91 2.38 3.37 15.78
C THR A 91 1.51 2.11 15.85
N GLY A 92 0.71 1.84 14.82
CA GLY A 92 -0.07 0.61 14.71
C GLY A 92 0.80 -0.65 14.79
N PHE A 93 1.88 -0.70 14.00
CA PHE A 93 2.85 -1.79 14.09
C PHE A 93 3.54 -1.87 15.46
N GLY A 94 3.88 -0.74 16.06
CA GLY A 94 4.45 -0.70 17.42
C GLY A 94 3.50 -1.26 18.49
N LEU A 95 2.20 -0.95 18.38
CA LEU A 95 1.18 -1.50 19.28
C LEU A 95 1.00 -3.01 19.09
N ILE A 96 1.07 -3.51 17.85
CA ILE A 96 1.04 -4.96 17.56
C ILE A 96 2.26 -5.65 18.16
N ILE A 97 3.46 -5.08 18.01
CA ILE A 97 4.71 -5.58 18.63
C ILE A 97 4.54 -5.70 20.16
N VAL A 98 4.04 -4.64 20.81
CA VAL A 98 3.82 -4.66 22.27
C VAL A 98 2.76 -5.70 22.64
N GLY A 99 1.67 -5.79 21.86
CA GLY A 99 0.63 -6.79 22.03
C GLY A 99 1.19 -8.21 22.01
N GLU A 100 1.92 -8.56 20.94
CA GLU A 100 2.55 -9.89 20.76
C GLU A 100 3.52 -10.21 21.90
N LEU A 101 4.35 -9.23 22.32
CA LEU A 101 5.28 -9.41 23.43
C LEU A 101 4.58 -9.68 24.76
N VAL A 102 3.42 -9.06 24.99
CA VAL A 102 2.64 -9.23 26.23
C VAL A 102 1.85 -10.53 26.22
N THR A 103 1.26 -10.92 25.08
CA THR A 103 0.37 -12.09 24.99
C THR A 103 1.10 -13.39 24.69
N ALA A 104 2.06 -13.36 23.76
CA ALA A 104 2.76 -14.55 23.28
C ALA A 104 4.22 -14.65 23.78
N GLY A 105 4.81 -13.53 24.22
CA GLY A 105 6.20 -13.48 24.70
C GLY A 105 7.25 -13.68 23.59
N ILE A 106 8.49 -13.97 23.98
CA ILE A 106 9.63 -14.17 23.05
C ILE A 106 10.18 -15.61 23.05
N SER A 107 9.42 -16.54 23.62
CA SER A 107 9.85 -17.93 23.83
C SER A 107 9.93 -18.76 22.55
N HIS A 108 9.19 -18.37 21.51
CA HIS A 108 9.17 -19.09 20.24
C HIS A 108 9.81 -18.29 19.12
N PHE A 109 10.54 -18.98 18.24
CA PHE A 109 11.19 -18.35 17.08
C PHE A 109 10.19 -17.68 16.14
N TYR A 110 8.97 -18.22 16.01
CA TYR A 110 7.95 -17.62 15.16
C TYR A 110 7.51 -16.23 15.64
N ASN A 111 7.49 -15.99 16.96
CA ASN A 111 7.24 -14.66 17.53
C ASN A 111 8.33 -13.67 17.08
N TRP A 112 9.61 -14.08 17.11
CA TRP A 112 10.71 -13.24 16.62
C TRP A 112 10.52 -12.83 15.16
N VAL A 113 10.09 -13.78 14.31
CA VAL A 113 9.80 -13.50 12.91
C VAL A 113 8.66 -12.50 12.76
N HIS A 114 7.56 -12.64 13.52
CA HIS A 114 6.47 -11.65 13.52
C HIS A 114 6.95 -10.25 13.93
N LEU A 115 7.74 -10.15 15.00
CA LEU A 115 8.30 -8.88 15.45
C LEU A 115 9.17 -8.22 14.37
N MET A 116 9.95 -9.01 13.62
CA MET A 116 10.73 -8.50 12.48
C MET A 116 9.82 -8.02 11.35
N MET A 117 8.78 -8.78 10.99
CA MET A 117 7.80 -8.37 9.97
C MET A 117 7.13 -7.04 10.34
N TYR A 118 6.69 -6.88 11.59
CA TYR A 118 6.07 -5.64 12.06
C TYR A 118 7.06 -4.47 12.09
N SER A 119 8.31 -4.73 12.46
CA SER A 119 9.37 -3.71 12.44
C SER A 119 9.65 -3.22 11.02
N VAL A 120 9.69 -4.14 10.05
CA VAL A 120 9.82 -3.81 8.62
C VAL A 120 8.62 -3.00 8.14
N GLY A 121 7.40 -3.37 8.52
CA GLY A 121 6.18 -2.61 8.22
C GLY A 121 6.19 -1.19 8.82
N ALA A 122 6.66 -1.03 10.06
CA ALA A 122 6.82 0.26 10.71
C ALA A 122 7.85 1.15 9.98
N ALA A 123 9.01 0.58 9.65
CA ALA A 123 10.06 1.28 8.91
C ALA A 123 9.58 1.72 7.52
N LEU A 124 8.88 0.84 6.81
CA LEU A 124 8.30 1.15 5.49
C LEU A 124 7.26 2.27 5.59
N SER A 125 6.39 2.24 6.61
CA SER A 125 5.39 3.28 6.85
C SER A 125 6.05 4.64 7.07
N LEU A 126 7.08 4.72 7.92
CA LEU A 126 7.84 5.95 8.16
C LEU A 126 8.54 6.43 6.89
N SER A 127 9.16 5.52 6.15
CA SER A 127 9.85 5.82 4.90
C SER A 127 8.92 6.51 3.89
N MET A 128 7.69 6.00 3.71
CA MET A 128 6.68 6.59 2.83
C MET A 128 6.26 8.02 3.21
N GLY A 129 6.44 8.41 4.47
CA GLY A 129 6.16 9.77 4.97
C GLY A 129 7.34 10.74 4.92
N MET A 130 8.56 10.26 4.68
CA MET A 130 9.77 11.10 4.77
C MET A 130 9.81 12.23 3.73
N GLU A 131 9.22 12.01 2.55
CA GLU A 131 9.14 13.05 1.51
C GLU A 131 8.28 14.23 1.95
N ASP A 132 7.18 14.01 2.70
CA ASP A 132 6.35 15.08 3.27
C ASP A 132 7.14 15.92 4.29
N VAL A 133 7.99 15.29 5.10
CA VAL A 133 8.89 16.01 6.03
C VAL A 133 9.89 16.87 5.24
N THR A 134 10.55 16.30 4.24
CA THR A 134 11.53 17.06 3.45
C THR A 134 10.91 18.19 2.65
N ALA A 135 9.69 18.03 2.13
CA ALA A 135 8.96 19.08 1.42
C ALA A 135 8.77 20.33 2.30
N ARG A 136 8.53 20.14 3.61
CA ARG A 136 8.38 21.24 4.59
C ARG A 136 9.68 22.00 4.85
N THR A 137 10.83 21.33 4.71
CA THR A 137 12.15 21.96 4.91
C THR A 137 12.56 22.88 3.77
N LYS A 138 11.88 22.83 2.61
CA LYS A 138 12.22 23.55 1.36
C LYS A 138 13.64 23.26 0.84
N SER A 139 14.32 22.23 1.36
CA SER A 139 15.68 21.86 0.94
C SER A 139 15.63 20.85 -0.20
N ARG A 140 15.98 21.31 -1.42
CA ARG A 140 16.08 20.45 -2.61
C ARG A 140 17.10 19.32 -2.41
N VAL A 141 18.22 19.60 -1.75
CA VAL A 141 19.27 18.61 -1.47
C VAL A 141 18.75 17.52 -0.54
N ALA A 142 18.01 17.88 0.51
CA ALA A 142 17.41 16.91 1.42
C ALA A 142 16.37 16.03 0.71
N ALA A 143 15.50 16.64 -0.11
CA ALA A 143 14.49 15.92 -0.87
C ALA A 143 15.11 14.88 -1.83
N VAL A 144 16.15 15.24 -2.57
CA VAL A 144 16.86 14.31 -3.47
C VAL A 144 17.52 13.17 -2.70
N ARG A 145 18.19 13.46 -1.57
CA ARG A 145 18.82 12.43 -0.73
C ARG A 145 17.81 11.44 -0.17
N VAL A 146 16.68 11.93 0.33
CA VAL A 146 15.60 11.08 0.83
C VAL A 146 15.03 10.23 -0.30
N ARG A 147 14.74 10.80 -1.46
CA ARG A 147 14.23 10.04 -2.61
C ARG A 147 15.18 8.91 -3.03
N ASN A 148 16.48 9.20 -3.14
CA ASN A 148 17.49 8.20 -3.51
C ASN A 148 17.62 7.10 -2.46
N LEU A 149 17.56 7.45 -1.18
CA LEU A 149 17.57 6.48 -0.09
C LEU A 149 16.36 5.55 -0.19
N ARG A 150 15.17 6.13 -0.37
CA ARG A 150 13.91 5.40 -0.48
C ARG A 150 13.83 4.48 -1.70
N ALA A 151 14.39 4.90 -2.83
CA ALA A 151 14.49 4.08 -4.04
C ALA A 151 15.21 2.74 -3.83
N VAL A 152 16.04 2.65 -2.78
CA VAL A 152 16.74 1.43 -2.37
C VAL A 152 16.08 0.78 -1.16
N CYS A 153 15.80 1.56 -0.11
CA CYS A 153 15.29 1.04 1.15
C CYS A 153 13.87 0.47 1.04
N ASP A 154 12.95 1.11 0.32
CA ASP A 154 11.56 0.66 0.27
C ASP A 154 11.45 -0.73 -0.41
N PRO A 155 12.07 -0.97 -1.59
CA PRO A 155 12.15 -2.32 -2.16
C PRO A 155 12.83 -3.34 -1.25
N LEU A 156 13.91 -2.97 -0.55
CA LEU A 156 14.59 -3.90 0.36
C LEU A 156 13.72 -4.29 1.55
N LEU A 157 12.97 -3.34 2.12
CA LEU A 157 12.02 -3.61 3.19
C LEU A 157 10.89 -4.55 2.71
N LEU A 158 10.34 -4.30 1.53
CA LEU A 158 9.34 -5.18 0.93
C LEU A 158 9.89 -6.58 0.64
N ALA A 159 11.10 -6.67 0.08
CA ALA A 159 11.75 -7.95 -0.20
C ALA A 159 12.06 -8.72 1.09
N ALA A 160 12.52 -8.04 2.14
CA ALA A 160 12.76 -8.65 3.45
C ALA A 160 11.45 -9.17 4.06
N SER A 161 10.38 -8.37 4.02
CA SER A 161 9.05 -8.81 4.49
C SER A 161 8.56 -10.03 3.70
N GLY A 162 8.70 -10.00 2.37
CA GLY A 162 8.32 -11.11 1.49
C GLY A 162 9.15 -12.37 1.72
N ALA A 163 10.46 -12.24 1.93
CA ALA A 163 11.35 -13.36 2.23
C ALA A 163 11.01 -13.99 3.60
N LEU A 164 10.72 -13.17 4.61
CA LEU A 164 10.23 -13.65 5.89
C LEU A 164 8.93 -14.42 5.70
N GLN A 165 7.92 -13.88 5.01
CA GLN A 165 6.63 -14.55 4.84
C GLN A 165 6.69 -15.81 3.99
N TRP A 166 7.57 -15.85 2.99
CA TRP A 166 7.79 -17.05 2.19
C TRP A 166 8.40 -18.17 3.05
N THR A 167 9.37 -17.85 3.89
CA THR A 167 10.10 -18.88 4.66
C THR A 167 9.47 -19.18 6.02
N HIS A 168 8.56 -18.33 6.48
CA HIS A 168 7.92 -18.44 7.79
C HIS A 168 6.75 -19.42 7.77
N VAL A 169 7.03 -20.65 8.16
CA VAL A 169 6.05 -21.72 8.26
C VAL A 169 5.82 -22.05 9.74
N HIS A 170 4.65 -21.66 10.25
CA HIS A 170 4.24 -21.98 11.62
C HIS A 170 2.74 -22.32 11.75
N ASP A 171 1.97 -22.07 10.69
CA ASP A 171 0.58 -22.50 10.62
C ASP A 171 0.48 -24.03 10.60
N GLN A 172 -0.50 -24.57 11.32
CA GLN A 172 -0.79 -26.01 11.34
C GLN A 172 -1.57 -26.46 10.09
N LEU A 173 -2.26 -25.53 9.42
CA LEU A 173 -3.08 -25.80 8.25
C LEU A 173 -2.26 -25.61 6.96
N PRO A 174 -2.13 -26.65 6.10
CA PRO A 174 -1.41 -26.55 4.83
C PRO A 174 -1.87 -25.40 3.93
N MET A 175 -3.18 -25.16 3.88
CA MET A 175 -3.75 -24.04 3.13
C MET A 175 -3.26 -22.69 3.65
N ALA A 176 -3.16 -22.51 4.97
CA ALA A 176 -2.66 -21.27 5.57
C ALA A 176 -1.19 -21.03 5.21
N VAL A 177 -0.36 -22.08 5.31
CA VAL A 177 1.04 -22.06 4.87
C VAL A 177 1.14 -21.64 3.41
N MET A 178 0.31 -22.21 2.53
CA MET A 178 0.31 -21.89 1.10
C MET A 178 -0.11 -20.46 0.82
N MET A 179 -1.12 -19.94 1.52
CA MET A 179 -1.57 -18.56 1.35
C MET A 179 -0.52 -17.55 1.82
N HIS A 180 0.10 -17.76 2.99
CA HIS A 180 1.19 -16.90 3.48
C HIS A 180 2.45 -17.00 2.61
N THR A 181 2.79 -18.19 2.13
CA THR A 181 3.90 -18.39 1.19
C THR A 181 3.66 -17.62 -0.11
N THR A 182 2.44 -17.64 -0.63
CA THR A 182 2.05 -16.90 -1.84
C THR A 182 2.13 -15.40 -1.61
N LEU A 183 1.67 -14.91 -0.45
CA LEU A 183 1.82 -13.51 -0.06
C LEU A 183 3.30 -13.10 -0.06
N GLY A 184 4.18 -13.92 0.50
CA GLY A 184 5.63 -13.68 0.49
C GLY A 184 6.19 -13.50 -0.92
N LYS A 185 5.79 -14.37 -1.87
CA LYS A 185 6.17 -14.25 -3.30
C LYS A 185 5.62 -12.98 -3.94
N LEU A 186 4.39 -12.60 -3.62
CA LEU A 186 3.76 -11.37 -4.13
C LEU A 186 4.47 -10.11 -3.61
N LEU A 187 4.95 -10.10 -2.36
CA LEU A 187 5.73 -8.98 -1.81
C LEU A 187 7.12 -8.87 -2.42
N VAL A 188 7.81 -9.99 -2.66
CA VAL A 188 9.09 -9.99 -3.40
C VAL A 188 8.88 -9.47 -4.83
N THR A 189 7.79 -9.87 -5.48
CA THR A 189 7.42 -9.37 -6.81
C THR A 189 7.17 -7.86 -6.79
N LEU A 190 6.42 -7.38 -5.78
CA LEU A 190 6.17 -5.96 -5.58
C LEU A 190 7.47 -5.17 -5.37
N ALA A 191 8.41 -5.69 -4.57
CA ALA A 191 9.72 -5.07 -4.38
C ALA A 191 10.48 -4.90 -5.71
N ALA A 192 10.53 -5.94 -6.53
CA ALA A 192 11.17 -5.89 -7.84
C ALA A 192 10.51 -4.87 -8.76
N VAL A 193 9.17 -4.85 -8.82
CA VAL A 193 8.41 -3.90 -9.64
C VAL A 193 8.58 -2.47 -9.15
N GLN A 194 8.60 -2.23 -7.84
CA GLN A 194 8.82 -0.90 -7.27
C GLN A 194 10.23 -0.38 -7.61
N LEU A 195 11.25 -1.24 -7.55
CA LEU A 195 12.61 -0.90 -7.97
C LEU A 195 12.66 -0.55 -9.46
N LEU A 196 12.06 -1.38 -10.32
CA LEU A 196 12.01 -1.13 -11.77
C LEU A 196 11.25 0.16 -12.10
N SER A 197 10.12 0.42 -11.42
CA SER A 197 9.34 1.64 -11.57
C SER A 197 10.17 2.87 -11.17
N SER A 198 10.87 2.81 -10.05
CA SER A 198 11.76 3.89 -9.59
C SER A 198 12.88 4.18 -10.60
N LEU A 199 13.54 3.14 -11.12
CA LEU A 199 14.61 3.27 -12.13
C LEU A 199 14.09 3.84 -13.46
N ALA A 200 12.87 3.47 -13.87
CA ALA A 200 12.30 3.99 -15.11
C ALA A 200 11.97 5.48 -15.00
N HIS A 201 11.38 5.91 -13.88
CA HIS A 201 11.06 7.31 -13.64
C HIS A 201 12.28 8.20 -13.39
N GLU A 202 13.43 7.62 -13.03
CA GLU A 202 14.71 8.34 -13.01
C GLU A 202 15.22 8.63 -14.44
N ARG A 203 14.94 7.73 -15.39
CA ARG A 203 15.54 7.75 -16.74
C ARG A 203 14.63 8.23 -17.84
N SER A 204 13.34 8.40 -17.58
CA SER A 204 12.34 8.71 -18.60
C SER A 204 11.34 9.73 -18.07
N PRO A 205 10.72 10.53 -18.97
CA PRO A 205 9.63 11.41 -18.59
C PRO A 205 8.51 10.61 -17.92
N ALA A 206 7.93 11.16 -16.86
CA ALA A 206 6.85 10.53 -16.09
C ALA A 206 5.65 10.08 -16.95
N ASN A 207 5.39 10.81 -18.04
CA ASN A 207 4.29 10.54 -18.98
C ASN A 207 4.72 9.64 -20.15
N GLY A 208 5.96 9.15 -20.17
CA GLY A 208 6.43 8.19 -21.15
C GLY A 208 5.70 6.85 -21.03
N GLY A 209 5.58 6.12 -22.15
CA GLY A 209 4.88 4.84 -22.18
C GLY A 209 5.44 3.81 -21.19
N ALA A 210 6.78 3.71 -21.07
CA ALA A 210 7.44 2.80 -20.14
C ALA A 210 7.13 3.12 -18.66
N CYS A 211 7.21 4.39 -18.27
CA CYS A 211 6.85 4.86 -16.93
C CYS A 211 5.38 4.57 -16.62
N THR A 212 4.49 4.82 -17.59
CA THR A 212 3.05 4.55 -17.45
C THR A 212 2.77 3.07 -17.24
N ILE A 213 3.35 2.18 -18.05
CA ILE A 213 3.19 0.73 -17.92
C ILE A 213 3.72 0.26 -16.56
N LEU A 214 4.91 0.70 -16.15
CA LEU A 214 5.50 0.32 -14.88
C LEU A 214 4.72 0.86 -13.68
N ARG A 215 4.13 2.06 -13.78
CA ARG A 215 3.22 2.60 -12.75
C ARG A 215 1.96 1.75 -12.62
N ILE A 216 1.34 1.34 -13.73
CA ILE A 216 0.17 0.47 -13.73
C ILE A 216 0.52 -0.90 -13.12
N LEU A 217 1.67 -1.46 -13.49
CA LEU A 217 2.14 -2.72 -12.93
C LEU A 217 2.43 -2.60 -11.44
N HIS A 218 3.12 -1.54 -11.01
CA HIS A 218 3.43 -1.27 -9.61
C HIS A 218 2.15 -1.11 -8.77
N ALA A 219 1.19 -0.34 -9.26
CA ALA A 219 -0.12 -0.22 -8.62
C ALA A 219 -0.86 -1.56 -8.54
N SER A 220 -0.84 -2.36 -9.61
CA SER A 220 -1.46 -3.69 -9.62
C SER A 220 -0.79 -4.63 -8.62
N CYS A 221 0.53 -4.57 -8.48
CA CYS A 221 1.26 -5.33 -7.47
C CYS A 221 0.89 -4.92 -6.04
N TRP A 222 0.69 -3.64 -5.75
CA TRP A 222 0.13 -3.23 -4.46
C TRP A 222 -1.29 -3.78 -4.28
N THR A 223 -2.16 -3.57 -5.28
CA THR A 223 -3.55 -4.00 -5.23
C THR A 223 -3.69 -5.50 -4.99
N ILE A 224 -2.97 -6.36 -5.72
CA ILE A 224 -3.05 -7.82 -5.56
C ILE A 224 -2.59 -8.27 -4.18
N ASN A 225 -1.50 -7.69 -3.63
CA ASN A 225 -1.08 -8.00 -2.25
C ASN A 225 -2.18 -7.65 -1.23
N GLY A 226 -2.92 -6.57 -1.47
CA GLY A 226 -3.97 -6.11 -0.56
C GLY A 226 -5.21 -6.96 -0.61
N ILE A 227 -5.64 -7.34 -1.81
CA ILE A 227 -6.78 -8.25 -1.98
C ILE A 227 -6.41 -9.65 -1.47
N TRP A 228 -5.19 -10.14 -1.72
CA TRP A 228 -4.71 -11.40 -1.16
C TRP A 228 -4.77 -11.44 0.37
N LEU A 229 -4.34 -10.36 1.04
CA LEU A 229 -4.48 -10.22 2.49
C LEU A 229 -5.96 -10.24 2.93
N ILE A 230 -6.84 -9.51 2.25
CA ILE A 230 -8.27 -9.56 2.53
C ILE A 230 -8.80 -11.00 2.37
N LEU A 231 -8.39 -11.70 1.32
CA LEU A 231 -8.76 -13.09 1.07
C LEU A 231 -8.25 -14.02 2.16
N ILE A 232 -7.02 -13.88 2.64
CA ILE A 232 -6.52 -14.65 3.81
C ILE A 232 -7.44 -14.44 5.01
N GLY A 233 -7.76 -13.19 5.34
CA GLY A 233 -8.70 -12.86 6.40
C GLY A 233 -10.04 -13.56 6.23
N VAL A 234 -10.68 -13.40 5.06
CA VAL A 234 -12.02 -13.94 4.79
C VAL A 234 -12.02 -15.48 4.69
N LEU A 235 -11.06 -16.06 4.00
CA LEU A 235 -11.01 -17.48 3.67
C LEU A 235 -10.55 -18.36 4.83
N LEU A 236 -9.69 -17.84 5.71
CA LEU A 236 -9.11 -18.60 6.82
C LEU A 236 -9.64 -18.15 8.19
N TYR A 237 -9.86 -16.85 8.40
CA TYR A 237 -10.00 -16.29 9.75
C TYR A 237 -11.32 -15.59 10.04
N ILE A 238 -12.28 -15.54 9.10
CA ILE A 238 -13.57 -14.86 9.32
C ILE A 238 -14.37 -15.46 10.48
N ASN A 239 -14.09 -16.71 10.85
CA ASN A 239 -14.63 -17.36 12.03
C ASN A 239 -13.53 -18.21 12.69
N HIS A 240 -13.52 -18.20 14.01
CA HIS A 240 -12.72 -19.09 14.84
C HIS A 240 -13.65 -19.56 15.93
N GLU A 241 -13.85 -20.86 15.99
CA GLU A 241 -14.54 -21.46 17.10
C GLU A 241 -13.49 -22.13 18.00
N ASP A 242 -13.87 -22.48 19.23
CA ASP A 242 -12.95 -23.09 20.21
C ASP A 242 -12.46 -24.49 19.76
N GLU A 243 -12.95 -25.00 18.62
CA GLU A 243 -12.61 -26.29 18.02
C GLU A 243 -11.79 -26.19 16.71
N GLY A 244 -11.39 -24.99 16.29
CA GLY A 244 -10.51 -24.78 15.13
C GLY A 244 -10.81 -23.50 14.33
N ASP A 245 -9.90 -23.13 13.42
CA ASP A 245 -10.09 -22.02 12.48
C ASP A 245 -11.17 -22.37 11.44
N TRP A 246 -12.28 -21.62 11.40
CA TRP A 246 -13.46 -21.87 10.55
C TRP A 246 -13.63 -20.81 9.45
N GLY A 247 -12.64 -20.61 8.57
CA GLY A 247 -12.81 -19.68 7.45
C GLY A 247 -13.84 -20.11 6.38
N LEU A 248 -14.12 -19.25 5.38
CA LEU A 248 -15.03 -19.57 4.26
C LEU A 248 -14.66 -20.89 3.55
N MET A 249 -13.37 -21.26 3.58
CA MET A 249 -12.89 -22.55 3.08
C MET A 249 -13.58 -23.75 3.71
N ASN A 250 -13.83 -23.72 5.03
CA ASN A 250 -14.53 -24.81 5.71
C ASN A 250 -16.01 -24.86 5.34
N VAL A 251 -16.63 -23.71 5.09
CA VAL A 251 -18.00 -23.63 4.58
C VAL A 251 -18.09 -24.25 3.18
N ILE A 252 -17.16 -23.92 2.29
CA ILE A 252 -17.10 -24.49 0.93
C ILE A 252 -16.91 -26.02 1.00
N ALA A 253 -15.99 -26.48 1.85
CA ALA A 253 -15.74 -27.91 2.07
C ALA A 253 -16.95 -28.66 2.66
N ALA A 254 -17.72 -28.02 3.54
CA ALA A 254 -18.95 -28.56 4.11
C ALA A 254 -20.06 -28.75 3.05
N HIS A 255 -20.03 -28.00 1.95
CA HIS A 255 -20.92 -28.17 0.80
C HIS A 255 -20.39 -29.18 -0.23
N GLY A 256 -19.37 -29.95 0.11
CA GLY A 256 -18.81 -30.99 -0.76
C GLY A 256 -17.89 -30.49 -1.88
N ILE A 257 -17.62 -29.19 -1.93
CA ILE A 257 -16.67 -28.60 -2.87
C ILE A 257 -15.30 -28.68 -2.22
N LYS A 258 -14.49 -29.66 -2.64
CA LYS A 258 -13.15 -29.88 -2.10
C LYS A 258 -12.13 -29.86 -3.23
N PRO A 259 -11.05 -29.07 -3.11
CA PRO A 259 -9.95 -29.15 -4.05
C PRO A 259 -9.27 -30.52 -3.92
N LYS A 260 -8.61 -30.99 -4.99
CA LYS A 260 -7.79 -32.20 -4.97
C LYS A 260 -6.48 -31.99 -4.22
N THR A 261 -5.93 -30.77 -4.29
CA THR A 261 -4.70 -30.36 -3.60
C THR A 261 -4.82 -28.93 -3.08
N ASP A 262 -4.03 -28.56 -2.07
CA ASP A 262 -4.00 -27.18 -1.57
C ASP A 262 -3.48 -26.20 -2.65
N ASP A 263 -2.58 -26.66 -3.52
CA ASP A 263 -2.10 -25.89 -4.68
C ASP A 263 -3.23 -25.54 -5.65
N GLU A 264 -4.17 -26.46 -5.89
CA GLU A 264 -5.32 -26.21 -6.77
C GLU A 264 -6.20 -25.09 -6.18
N ALA A 265 -6.53 -25.17 -4.89
CA ALA A 265 -7.32 -24.14 -4.23
C ALA A 265 -6.58 -22.79 -4.19
N ALA A 266 -5.31 -22.77 -3.79
CA ALA A 266 -4.50 -21.56 -3.79
C ALA A 266 -4.41 -20.93 -5.19
N GLY A 267 -4.25 -21.74 -6.23
CA GLY A 267 -4.25 -21.31 -7.63
C GLY A 267 -5.57 -20.68 -8.06
N VAL A 268 -6.71 -21.29 -7.70
CA VAL A 268 -8.05 -20.74 -7.99
C VAL A 268 -8.27 -19.40 -7.30
N PHE A 269 -7.88 -19.28 -6.02
CA PHE A 269 -7.98 -18.00 -5.32
C PHE A 269 -7.05 -16.95 -5.90
N LEU A 270 -5.85 -17.33 -6.35
CA LEU A 270 -4.93 -16.39 -7.00
C LEU A 270 -5.49 -15.87 -8.32
N VAL A 271 -6.18 -16.71 -9.10
CA VAL A 271 -6.88 -16.26 -10.32
C VAL A 271 -7.99 -15.27 -9.97
N LEU A 272 -8.80 -15.55 -8.94
CA LEU A 272 -9.82 -14.60 -8.46
C LEU A 272 -9.20 -13.26 -8.05
N ASP A 273 -8.06 -13.32 -7.35
CA ASP A 273 -7.32 -12.16 -6.87
C ASP A 273 -6.79 -11.30 -8.03
N VAL A 274 -6.26 -11.95 -9.07
CA VAL A 274 -5.84 -11.30 -10.32
C VAL A 274 -7.04 -10.63 -11.01
N LEU A 275 -8.19 -11.31 -11.13
CA LEU A 275 -9.39 -10.74 -11.75
C LEU A 275 -9.89 -9.50 -11.01
N LEU A 276 -9.94 -9.56 -9.67
CA LEU A 276 -10.32 -8.42 -8.83
C LEU A 276 -9.31 -7.27 -8.95
N THR A 277 -8.01 -7.59 -9.02
CA THR A 277 -6.95 -6.60 -9.24
C THR A 277 -7.12 -5.91 -10.59
N VAL A 278 -7.36 -6.66 -11.67
CA VAL A 278 -7.60 -6.09 -13.01
C VAL A 278 -8.81 -5.16 -12.98
N LEU A 279 -9.92 -5.57 -12.36
CA LEU A 279 -11.11 -4.74 -12.23
C LEU A 279 -10.80 -3.44 -11.49
N LEU A 280 -10.21 -3.51 -10.30
CA LEU A 280 -9.93 -2.33 -9.47
C LEU A 280 -8.91 -1.38 -10.11
N THR A 281 -7.84 -1.91 -10.69
CA THR A 281 -6.85 -1.09 -11.40
C THR A 281 -7.48 -0.41 -12.62
N SER A 282 -8.29 -1.14 -13.39
CA SER A 282 -8.97 -0.58 -14.57
C SER A 282 -9.99 0.51 -14.19
N THR A 283 -10.80 0.28 -13.14
CA THR A 283 -11.69 1.31 -12.61
C THR A 283 -10.91 2.52 -12.08
N GLY A 284 -9.80 2.30 -11.39
CA GLY A 284 -8.91 3.37 -10.93
C GLY A 284 -8.38 4.23 -12.07
N LEU A 285 -7.98 3.60 -13.18
CA LEU A 285 -7.54 4.29 -14.40
C LEU A 285 -8.68 5.10 -15.04
N LEU A 286 -9.87 4.53 -15.18
CA LEU A 286 -11.05 5.23 -15.72
C LEU A 286 -11.39 6.47 -14.90
N LEU A 287 -11.39 6.36 -13.57
CA LEU A 287 -11.66 7.48 -12.66
C LEU A 287 -10.56 8.54 -12.70
N ALA A 288 -9.31 8.16 -12.94
CA ALA A 288 -8.21 9.11 -13.10
C ALA A 288 -8.31 9.88 -14.43
N ALA A 289 -8.73 9.23 -15.51
CA ALA A 289 -8.92 9.86 -16.82
C ALA A 289 -10.01 10.95 -16.79
N ASP A 290 -11.13 10.69 -16.10
CA ASP A 290 -12.25 11.63 -15.97
C ASP A 290 -11.85 12.91 -15.19
N GLN A 291 -10.97 12.77 -14.19
CA GLN A 291 -10.48 13.91 -13.40
C GLN A 291 -9.47 14.79 -14.18
N GLY A 292 -8.76 14.22 -15.16
CA GLY A 292 -7.84 14.96 -16.04
C GLY A 292 -8.53 15.77 -17.13
N GLY A 293 -9.71 15.33 -17.61
CA GLY A 293 -10.46 16.00 -18.67
C GLY A 293 -11.15 17.31 -18.26
N GLY A 294 -11.43 17.50 -16.97
CA GLY A 294 -12.22 18.66 -16.47
C GLY A 294 -11.44 19.95 -16.21
N ARG A 295 -10.09 19.95 -16.29
CA ARG A 295 -9.25 21.12 -15.99
C ARG A 295 -8.70 21.86 -17.21
N GLY A 296 -8.91 21.36 -18.42
CA GLY A 296 -8.41 21.96 -19.66
C GLY A 296 -9.32 23.01 -20.32
N GLY A 297 -10.51 23.29 -19.77
CA GLY A 297 -11.57 23.99 -20.51
C GLY A 297 -11.86 25.45 -20.16
N GLY A 298 -11.06 26.18 -19.37
CA GLY A 298 -11.52 27.52 -18.96
C GLY A 298 -10.54 28.52 -18.36
N ARG A 299 -9.22 28.33 -18.45
CA ARG A 299 -8.26 29.31 -17.90
C ARG A 299 -7.03 29.61 -18.77
N GLY A 300 -7.01 29.14 -20.02
CA GLY A 300 -5.86 29.33 -20.92
C GLY A 300 -5.99 30.48 -21.91
N GLU A 301 -7.16 31.14 -22.03
CA GLU A 301 -7.43 32.09 -23.11
C GLU A 301 -7.57 33.57 -22.66
N GLN A 302 -7.30 33.90 -21.39
CA GLN A 302 -7.41 35.29 -20.92
C GLN A 302 -6.12 35.91 -20.38
N ASP A 303 -5.03 35.15 -20.18
CA ASP A 303 -3.82 35.67 -19.54
C ASP A 303 -2.62 35.87 -20.49
N VAL A 304 -2.81 35.77 -21.82
CA VAL A 304 -1.72 35.99 -22.81
C VAL A 304 -1.76 37.40 -23.42
N GLU A 305 -2.78 38.21 -23.16
CA GLU A 305 -2.92 39.54 -23.77
C GLU A 305 -2.49 40.72 -22.87
N GLN A 306 -1.90 40.46 -21.69
CA GLN A 306 -1.53 41.54 -20.74
C GLN A 306 -0.04 41.68 -20.39
N ASP A 307 0.88 40.94 -21.01
CA ASP A 307 2.32 40.99 -20.65
C ASP A 307 3.25 41.51 -21.76
N MET A 308 2.71 42.26 -22.74
CA MET A 308 3.49 42.81 -23.86
C MET A 308 3.70 44.34 -23.83
N ASP A 309 3.28 45.03 -22.76
CA ASP A 309 3.52 46.47 -22.57
C ASP A 309 4.31 46.71 -21.27
N GLY A 310 5.64 46.50 -21.27
CA GLY A 310 6.40 46.81 -20.06
C GLY A 310 7.90 46.57 -20.02
N VAL A 311 8.56 46.06 -21.08
CA VAL A 311 10.03 45.91 -21.06
C VAL A 311 10.67 47.11 -21.77
N SER A 312 10.83 48.19 -21.02
CA SER A 312 11.75 49.26 -21.37
C SER A 312 13.19 48.76 -21.30
N VAL A 313 13.88 48.91 -22.42
CA VAL A 313 15.32 48.79 -22.64
C VAL A 313 16.12 49.32 -21.45
N VAL A 314 16.91 48.45 -20.83
CA VAL A 314 18.08 48.83 -20.04
C VAL A 314 19.30 48.33 -20.80
N GLU A 315 19.78 49.21 -21.69
CA GLU A 315 21.17 49.24 -22.12
C GLU A 315 22.07 49.61 -20.93
N ASP A 316 23.35 49.29 -21.07
CA ASP A 316 24.45 49.51 -20.13
C ASP A 316 24.60 48.46 -19.03
N LEU A 317 25.57 47.56 -19.23
CA LEU A 317 26.71 47.35 -18.33
C LEU A 317 27.64 46.26 -18.91
N LEU A 318 28.54 46.67 -19.81
CA LEU A 318 29.80 45.96 -20.06
C LEU A 318 30.90 46.67 -19.25
N PRO A 319 31.63 45.99 -18.35
CA PRO A 319 32.89 46.51 -17.85
C PRO A 319 34.03 46.07 -18.75
N GLU A 320 34.75 47.08 -19.23
CA GLU A 320 35.97 47.02 -20.00
C GLU A 320 37.06 46.14 -19.38
N SER A 321 37.85 45.57 -20.28
CA SER A 321 39.15 44.98 -20.07
C SER A 321 40.07 45.85 -19.19
N GLN A 322 40.57 45.29 -18.09
CA GLN A 322 41.82 45.74 -17.47
C GLN A 322 42.92 44.72 -17.69
N THR A 323 43.68 44.96 -18.75
CA THR A 323 45.08 44.61 -18.88
C THR A 323 45.87 45.43 -17.85
N ASN A 324 46.54 44.77 -16.90
CA ASN A 324 47.75 45.38 -16.32
C ASN A 324 48.76 44.34 -15.83
N GLN A 325 50.00 44.58 -16.26
CA GLN A 325 51.22 43.81 -16.03
C GLN A 325 51.64 43.81 -14.55
N LYS A 326 52.18 42.67 -14.07
CA LYS A 326 53.39 42.56 -13.21
C LYS A 326 53.62 41.12 -12.73
N ARG A 327 54.44 40.36 -13.46
CA ARG A 327 55.70 39.74 -13.03
C ARG A 327 56.31 38.95 -14.17
#